data_AF-A0A929PJB1-F1
#
_entry.id   AF-A0A929PJB1-F1
#
_cell.length_a   1.000
_cell.length_b   1.000
_cell.length_c   1.000
_cell.angle_alpha   90.00
_cell.angle_beta   90.00
_cell.angle_gamma   90.00
#
_symmetry.space_group_name_H-M   'P 1'
#
loop_
_entity.id
_entity.type
_entity.pdbx_description
1 polymer ?
#
loop_
_entity_poly.entity_id
_entity_poly.type
_entity_poly.pdbx_seq_one_letter_code
_entity_poly.pdbx_strand_id
1 'polypeptide(L)'
;MNNVVLAGSLDFLNLGEVLQLLGSNGSTGILCITSKYARSPGLIYLLNGNPVNASADSLSGLEAVYSLFGWIEGDFEFTRDQVKTEKVIKKSRMEIILDSLSMLDDGVIKKLGPVTFEKISDVPGKTATLPIIKGPLVDYIYVVDEEEFTDGQEIVR
;
A
#
# COMPACT_ATOMS: atom_id res chain seq x y z
N MET A 1 22.84 -7.02 17.64
CA MET A 1 21.81 -7.89 17.03
C MET A 1 20.50 -7.15 17.14
N ASN A 2 19.98 -6.62 16.02
CA ASN A 2 18.63 -6.04 16.02
C ASN A 2 17.64 -7.18 16.24
N ASN A 3 16.89 -7.13 17.34
CA ASN A 3 15.92 -8.16 17.69
C ASN A 3 14.60 -7.80 17.00
N VAL A 4 14.45 -8.27 15.76
CA VAL A 4 13.17 -8.21 15.05
C VAL A 4 12.20 -9.11 15.80
N VAL A 5 11.10 -8.54 16.30
CA VAL A 5 10.11 -9.27 17.12
C VAL A 5 8.81 -9.54 16.37
N LEU A 6 8.59 -8.88 15.25
CA LEU A 6 7.43 -9.05 14.39
C LEU A 6 7.84 -8.72 12.95
N ALA A 7 7.51 -9.59 12.00
CA ALA A 7 7.72 -9.36 10.58
C ALA A 7 6.58 -10.02 9.78
N GLY A 8 6.33 -9.51 8.58
CA GLY A 8 5.29 -10.05 7.70
C GLY A 8 5.15 -9.21 6.42
N SER A 9 4.14 -9.52 5.62
CA SER A 9 3.82 -8.78 4.39
C SER A 9 2.59 -7.89 4.57
N LEU A 10 2.64 -6.72 3.92
CA LEU A 10 1.54 -5.76 3.83
C LEU A 10 0.36 -6.28 3.02
N ASP A 11 0.56 -7.30 2.19
CA ASP A 11 -0.50 -7.99 1.45
C ASP A 11 -1.43 -8.78 2.38
N PHE A 12 -0.92 -9.19 3.56
CA PHE A 12 -1.67 -9.94 4.56
C PHE A 12 -2.18 -9.04 5.70
N LEU A 13 -1.36 -8.11 6.19
CA LEU A 13 -1.73 -7.14 7.22
C LEU A 13 -1.38 -5.73 6.76
N ASN A 14 -2.39 -4.90 6.54
CA ASN A 14 -2.16 -3.54 6.10
C ASN A 14 -1.50 -2.69 7.21
N LEU A 15 -0.93 -1.54 6.84
CA LEU A 15 -0.21 -0.69 7.78
C LEU A 15 -1.06 -0.25 8.98
N GLY A 16 -2.35 0.02 8.78
CA GLY A 16 -3.27 0.38 9.84
C GLY A 16 -3.43 -0.72 10.89
N GLU A 17 -3.57 -1.97 10.43
CA GLU A 17 -3.66 -3.16 11.28
C GLU A 17 -2.35 -3.41 12.06
N VAL A 18 -1.20 -3.27 11.40
CA VAL A 18 0.12 -3.39 12.04
C VAL A 18 0.29 -2.34 13.13
N LEU A 19 -0.04 -1.07 12.85
CA LEU A 19 0.02 0.01 13.83
C LEU A 19 -0.96 -0.22 14.99
N GLN A 20 -2.17 -0.74 14.71
CA GLN A 20 -3.14 -1.08 15.74
C GLN A 20 -2.60 -2.19 16.66
N LEU A 21 -2.03 -3.25 16.10
CA LEU A 21 -1.45 -4.36 16.87
C LEU A 21 -0.29 -3.90 17.77
N LEU A 22 0.66 -3.15 17.20
CA LEU A 22 1.79 -2.59 17.96
C LEU A 22 1.31 -1.61 19.03
N GLY A 23 0.27 -0.85 18.71
CA GLY A 23 -0.41 0.10 19.59
C GLY A 23 -1.06 -0.54 20.80
N SER A 24 -1.84 -1.61 20.60
CA SER A 24 -2.49 -2.37 21.68
C SER A 24 -1.48 -2.97 22.67
N ASN A 25 -0.31 -3.34 22.17
CA ASN A 25 0.78 -3.88 22.98
C ASN A 25 1.66 -2.80 23.65
N GLY A 26 1.39 -1.51 23.43
CA GLY A 26 2.21 -0.41 23.95
C GLY A 26 3.66 -0.46 23.44
N SER A 27 3.89 -1.00 22.24
CA SER A 27 5.23 -1.32 21.75
C SER A 27 6.05 -0.06 21.49
N THR A 28 7.34 -0.11 21.86
CA THR A 28 8.33 0.94 21.54
C THR A 28 9.41 0.34 20.65
N GLY A 29 9.73 1.03 19.57
CA GLY A 29 10.69 0.55 18.59
C GLY A 29 10.54 1.19 17.22
N ILE A 30 11.11 0.54 16.22
CA ILE A 30 11.15 1.02 14.84
C ILE A 30 10.45 -0.01 13.97
N LEU A 31 9.41 0.44 13.27
CA LEU A 31 8.75 -0.30 12.20
C LEU A 31 9.37 0.11 10.87
N CYS A 32 10.08 -0.82 10.23
CA CYS A 32 10.62 -0.69 8.91
C CYS A 32 9.63 -1.28 7.90
N ILE A 33 9.43 -0.59 6.78
CA ILE A 33 8.59 -1.01 5.68
C ILE A 33 9.44 -0.96 4.42
N THR A 34 9.44 -2.05 3.66
CA THR A 34 10.19 -2.18 2.42
C THR A 34 9.23 -2.56 1.31
N SER A 35 9.40 -1.96 0.13
CA SER A 35 8.62 -2.31 -1.04
C SER A 35 9.52 -2.31 -2.27
N LYS A 36 9.30 -3.25 -3.19
CA LYS A 36 10.01 -3.32 -4.48
C LYS A 36 9.70 -2.11 -5.38
N TYR A 37 8.66 -1.35 -5.07
CA TYR A 37 8.25 -0.13 -5.79
C TYR A 37 8.81 1.15 -5.18
N ALA A 38 9.46 1.07 -4.02
CA ALA A 38 10.07 2.20 -3.33
C ALA A 38 11.59 2.16 -3.49
N ARG A 39 12.23 3.34 -3.53
CA ARG A 39 13.70 3.43 -3.62
C ARG A 39 14.38 3.23 -2.26
N SER A 40 13.74 3.70 -1.20
CA SER A 40 14.24 3.64 0.16
C SER A 40 13.18 3.02 1.08
N PRO A 41 13.58 2.37 2.18
CA PRO A 41 12.64 1.87 3.17
C PRO A 41 11.92 3.01 3.89
N GLY A 42 10.64 2.78 4.20
CA GLY A 42 9.89 3.60 5.14
C GLY A 42 10.21 3.22 6.57
N LEU A 43 10.36 4.20 7.45
CA LEU A 43 10.58 3.98 8.88
C LEU A 43 9.50 4.70 9.67
N ILE A 44 8.91 4.03 10.66
CA ILE A 44 8.00 4.61 11.63
C ILE A 44 8.57 4.35 13.02
N TYR A 45 8.78 5.41 13.78
CA TYR A 45 9.26 5.35 15.15
C TYR A 45 8.05 5.35 16.10
N LEU A 46 7.92 4.30 16.89
CA LEU A 46 6.85 4.14 17.86
C LEU A 46 7.36 4.27 19.28
N LEU A 47 6.65 5.03 20.11
CA LEU A 47 6.88 5.14 21.54
C LEU A 47 5.58 4.86 22.28
N ASN A 48 5.60 3.87 23.18
CA ASN A 48 4.43 3.41 23.93
C ASN A 48 3.20 3.18 23.03
N GLY A 49 3.41 2.52 21.89
CA GLY A 49 2.36 2.21 20.93
C GLY A 49 1.86 3.39 20.10
N ASN A 50 2.50 4.56 20.16
CA ASN A 50 2.12 5.74 19.38
C ASN A 50 3.22 6.13 18.38
N PRO A 51 2.89 6.40 17.11
CA PRO A 51 3.85 6.98 16.17
C PRO A 51 4.31 8.35 16.66
N VAL A 52 5.62 8.53 16.81
CA VAL A 52 6.22 9.81 17.23
C VAL A 52 6.97 10.51 16.11
N ASN A 53 7.45 9.75 15.13
CA ASN A 53 8.08 10.25 13.92
C ASN A 53 8.05 9.18 12.83
N ALA A 54 8.25 9.58 11.58
CA ALA A 54 8.44 8.66 10.47
C ALA A 54 9.29 9.30 9.38
N SER A 55 9.81 8.48 8.47
CA SER A 55 10.53 8.92 7.29
C SER A 55 10.22 8.00 6.11
N ALA A 56 9.94 8.59 4.94
CA ALA A 56 9.73 7.87 3.70
C ALA A 56 10.23 8.73 2.53
N ASP A 57 11.29 8.29 1.84
CA ASP A 57 11.99 9.07 0.82
C ASP A 57 12.32 10.50 1.28
N SER A 58 11.68 11.53 0.71
CA SER A 58 11.85 12.95 1.07
C SER A 58 10.86 13.45 2.12
N LEU A 59 9.91 12.62 2.55
CA LEU A 59 8.88 12.96 3.53
C LEU A 59 9.34 12.57 4.93
N SER A 60 8.89 13.35 5.92
CA SER A 60 9.19 13.10 7.34
C SER A 60 7.95 13.36 8.21
N GLY A 61 7.98 12.90 9.46
CA GLY A 61 6.91 13.14 10.41
C GLY A 61 5.58 12.55 9.97
N LEU A 62 4.52 13.36 10.04
CA LEU A 62 3.16 12.90 9.78
C LEU A 62 2.91 12.62 8.29
N GLU A 63 3.45 13.45 7.38
CA GLU A 63 3.29 13.22 5.94
C GLU A 63 3.93 11.91 5.48
N ALA A 64 5.06 11.52 6.11
CA ALA A 64 5.68 10.23 5.84
C ALA A 64 4.76 9.08 6.23
N VAL A 65 4.08 9.14 7.39
CA VAL A 65 3.12 8.10 7.78
C VAL A 65 1.99 8.01 6.75
N TYR A 66 1.39 9.13 6.36
CA TYR A 66 0.34 9.15 5.34
C TYR A 66 0.81 8.55 4.01
N SER A 67 2.01 8.89 3.55
CA SER A 67 2.56 8.30 2.34
C SER A 67 2.76 6.79 2.43
N LEU A 68 3.11 6.27 3.62
CA LEU A 68 3.34 4.83 3.83
C LEU A 68 2.04 4.03 3.82
N PHE A 69 0.89 4.63 4.14
CA PHE A 69 -0.42 3.97 3.96
C PHE A 69 -0.74 3.68 2.49
N GLY A 70 -0.11 4.39 1.56
CA GLY A 70 -0.23 4.09 0.14
C GLY A 70 0.52 2.84 -0.28
N TRP A 71 1.43 2.31 0.55
CA TRP A 71 2.22 1.14 0.19
C TRP A 71 1.38 -0.11 0.43
N ILE A 72 0.74 -0.58 -0.64
CA ILE A 72 -0.18 -1.73 -0.59
C ILE A 72 0.56 -3.06 -0.65
N GLU A 73 1.74 -3.10 -1.30
CA GLU A 73 2.59 -4.28 -1.38
C GLU A 73 3.95 -4.00 -0.74
N GLY A 74 4.45 -4.95 0.05
CA GLY A 74 5.76 -4.87 0.68
C GLY A 74 5.89 -5.74 1.93
N ASP A 75 7.07 -5.73 2.51
CA ASP A 75 7.37 -6.41 3.77
C ASP A 75 7.56 -5.38 4.89
N PHE A 76 7.09 -5.71 6.08
CA PHE A 76 7.30 -4.93 7.28
C PHE A 76 8.10 -5.72 8.32
N GLU A 77 8.94 -5.01 9.06
CA GLU A 77 9.72 -5.56 10.16
C GLU A 77 9.69 -4.58 11.34
N PHE A 78 9.31 -5.07 12.51
CA PHE A 78 9.34 -4.30 13.75
C PHE A 78 10.47 -4.78 14.66
N THR A 79 11.37 -3.86 14.95
CA THR A 79 12.47 -4.05 15.91
C THR A 79 12.16 -3.29 17.19
N ARG A 80 12.19 -3.97 18.34
CA ARG A 80 12.16 -3.27 19.63
C ARG A 80 13.51 -2.62 19.87
N ASP A 81 13.48 -1.30 20.03
CA ASP A 81 14.67 -0.51 20.36
C ASP A 81 14.27 0.77 21.09
N GLN A 82 15.24 1.42 21.73
CA GLN A 82 15.04 2.74 22.30
C GLN A 82 14.96 3.80 21.21
N VAL A 83 13.77 4.37 21.05
CA VAL A 83 13.53 5.46 20.12
C VAL A 83 14.10 6.76 20.68
N LYS A 84 15.24 7.20 20.14
CA LYS A 84 15.90 8.50 20.44
C LYS A 84 15.59 9.57 19.39
N THR A 85 14.40 9.53 18.82
CA THR A 85 13.97 10.44 17.76
C THR A 85 13.09 11.56 18.33
N GLU A 86 13.11 12.72 17.70
CA GLU A 86 12.22 13.84 18.05
C GLU A 86 10.74 13.46 17.86
N LYS A 87 9.90 13.88 18.82
CA LYS A 87 8.44 13.67 18.78
C LYS A 87 7.77 14.76 17.95
N VAL A 88 7.82 14.60 16.63
CA VAL A 88 7.26 15.58 15.67
C VAL A 88 5.76 15.34 15.46
N ILE A 89 5.32 14.08 15.54
CA ILE A 89 3.91 13.71 15.40
C ILE A 89 3.17 13.96 16.70
N LYS A 90 2.12 14.80 16.64
CA LYS A 90 1.28 15.18 17.80
C LYS A 90 -0.10 14.52 17.81
N LYS A 91 -0.55 14.00 16.66
CA LYS A 91 -1.85 13.32 16.53
C LYS A 91 -1.84 11.97 17.24
N SER A 92 -3.00 11.55 17.73
CA SER A 92 -3.13 10.20 18.31
C SER A 92 -3.01 9.13 17.22
N ARG A 93 -2.56 7.93 17.59
CA ARG A 93 -2.49 6.80 16.65
C ARG A 93 -3.82 6.56 15.92
N MET A 94 -4.94 6.63 16.64
CA MET A 94 -6.25 6.37 16.06
C MET A 94 -6.65 7.47 15.05
N GLU A 95 -6.40 8.74 15.37
CA GLU A 95 -6.59 9.84 14.41
C GLU A 95 -5.75 9.61 13.15
N ILE A 96 -4.48 9.23 13.30
CA ILE A 96 -3.60 8.98 12.15
C ILE A 96 -4.14 7.85 11.29
N ILE A 97 -4.55 6.72 11.89
CA ILE A 97 -5.09 5.58 11.15
C ILE A 97 -6.36 5.98 10.40
N LEU A 98 -7.32 6.63 11.07
CA LEU A 98 -8.59 7.03 10.46
C LEU A 98 -8.38 8.05 9.34
N ASP A 99 -7.57 9.08 9.57
CA ASP A 99 -7.23 10.08 8.56
C ASP A 99 -6.57 9.41 7.34
N SER A 100 -5.62 8.50 7.57
CA SER A 100 -4.88 7.84 6.50
C SER A 100 -5.78 6.93 5.66
N LEU A 101 -6.68 6.18 6.29
CA LEU A 101 -7.63 5.32 5.59
C LEU A 101 -8.63 6.16 4.77
N SER A 102 -9.16 7.24 5.35
CA SER A 102 -10.02 8.18 4.61
C SER A 102 -9.29 8.79 3.41
N MET A 103 -8.06 9.26 3.60
CA MET A 103 -7.24 9.83 2.53
C MET A 103 -6.87 8.81 1.44
N LEU A 104 -6.76 7.53 1.79
CA LEU A 104 -6.51 6.45 0.84
C LEU A 104 -7.76 6.16 0.01
N ASP A 105 -8.94 6.12 0.64
CA ASP A 105 -10.23 5.91 -0.02
C ASP A 105 -10.62 7.10 -0.91
N ASP A 106 -10.35 8.32 -0.47
CA ASP A 106 -10.55 9.56 -1.23
C ASP A 106 -9.55 9.71 -2.40
N GLY A 107 -8.55 8.81 -2.50
CA GLY A 107 -7.50 8.85 -3.53
C GLY A 107 -6.49 9.98 -3.36
N VAL A 108 -6.42 10.60 -2.18
CA VAL A 108 -5.44 11.64 -1.83
C VAL A 108 -4.05 11.03 -1.63
N ILE A 109 -3.98 9.86 -1.00
CA ILE A 109 -2.74 9.09 -0.87
C ILE A 109 -2.53 8.27 -2.13
N LYS A 110 -1.36 8.44 -2.76
CA LYS A 110 -0.99 7.68 -3.94
C LYS A 110 -0.66 6.22 -3.55
N LYS A 111 -1.41 5.27 -4.11
CA LYS A 111 -1.12 3.84 -3.99
C LYS A 111 0.20 3.50 -4.69
N LEU A 112 1.10 2.84 -3.96
CA LEU A 112 2.39 2.34 -4.41
C LEU A 112 2.29 0.81 -4.53
N GLY A 113 2.19 0.31 -5.76
CA GLY A 113 2.02 -1.11 -6.09
C GLY A 113 2.09 -1.34 -7.61
N PRO A 114 1.96 -2.59 -8.09
CA PRO A 114 1.73 -2.84 -9.50
C PRO A 114 0.40 -2.18 -9.83
N VAL A 115 0.39 -1.34 -10.84
CA VAL A 115 -0.79 -0.59 -11.28
C VAL A 115 -1.97 -1.54 -11.49
N THR A 116 -2.83 -1.72 -10.49
CA THR A 116 -4.18 -2.20 -10.71
C THR A 116 -4.94 -1.02 -11.27
N PHE A 117 -5.47 -1.19 -12.48
CA PHE A 117 -6.35 -0.23 -13.12
C PHE A 117 -7.64 -0.14 -12.30
N GLU A 118 -7.63 0.64 -11.21
CA GLU A 118 -8.86 1.04 -10.56
C GLU A 118 -9.58 2.03 -11.47
N LYS A 119 -10.80 1.64 -11.85
CA LYS A 119 -11.70 2.40 -12.69
C LYS A 119 -11.96 3.74 -12.00
N ILE A 120 -11.36 4.81 -12.50
CA ILE A 120 -11.56 6.17 -11.99
C ILE A 120 -13.06 6.46 -12.06
N SER A 121 -13.71 6.59 -10.90
CA SER A 121 -15.06 7.11 -10.77
C SER A 121 -15.06 8.54 -11.32
N ASP A 122 -15.96 8.76 -12.28
CA ASP A 122 -16.20 9.99 -13.03
C ASP A 122 -16.21 11.25 -12.12
N VAL A 123 -15.18 12.09 -12.23
CA VAL A 123 -15.19 13.46 -11.69
C VAL A 123 -15.28 14.41 -12.87
N PRO A 124 -16.41 15.13 -13.07
CA PRO A 124 -16.57 15.99 -14.23
C PRO A 124 -15.70 17.24 -14.05
N GLY A 125 -14.68 17.42 -14.92
CA GLY A 125 -14.00 18.70 -15.09
C GLY A 125 -12.47 18.74 -15.05
N LYS A 126 -11.76 17.61 -15.01
CA LYS A 126 -10.29 17.60 -15.21
C LYS A 126 -9.91 16.79 -16.44
N THR A 127 -9.35 17.47 -17.44
CA THR A 127 -8.68 16.89 -18.60
C THR A 127 -7.48 16.08 -18.13
N ALA A 128 -7.71 14.82 -17.78
CA ALA A 128 -6.64 13.86 -17.55
C ALA A 128 -6.02 13.52 -18.90
N THR A 129 -4.76 13.93 -19.12
CA THR A 129 -3.93 13.40 -20.19
C THR A 129 -3.61 11.94 -19.88
N LEU A 130 -4.54 11.05 -20.25
CA LEU A 130 -4.33 9.61 -20.24
C LEU A 130 -3.14 9.27 -21.14
N PRO A 131 -2.18 8.43 -20.70
CA PRO A 131 -1.11 7.97 -21.58
C PRO A 131 -1.72 7.08 -22.67
N ILE A 132 -1.62 7.54 -23.92
CA ILE A 132 -2.15 6.82 -25.08
C ILE A 132 -1.26 5.59 -25.33
N ILE A 133 -1.80 4.39 -25.12
CA ILE A 133 -1.13 3.15 -25.51
C ILE A 133 -1.21 3.05 -27.03
N LYS A 134 -0.10 3.31 -27.72
CA LYS A 134 0.04 3.08 -29.17
C LYS A 134 0.48 1.63 -29.43
N GLY A 135 -0.42 0.68 -29.20
CA GLY A 135 -0.31 -0.68 -29.74
C GLY A 135 -1.22 -0.83 -30.96
N PRO A 136 -0.92 -1.73 -31.91
CA PRO A 136 -1.90 -2.11 -32.92
C PRO A 136 -3.17 -2.60 -32.21
N LEU A 137 -4.33 -2.13 -32.64
CA LEU A 137 -5.61 -2.63 -32.16
C LEU A 137 -5.64 -4.13 -32.47
N VAL A 138 -5.77 -4.97 -31.44
CA VAL A 138 -6.03 -6.38 -31.64
C VAL A 138 -7.45 -6.46 -32.19
N ASP A 139 -7.59 -6.74 -33.49
CA ASP A 139 -8.87 -7.03 -34.10
C ASP A 139 -9.36 -8.38 -33.58
N TYR A 140 -10.18 -8.35 -32.53
CA TYR A 140 -10.85 -9.53 -31.97
C TYR A 140 -11.91 -10.14 -32.92
N ILE A 141 -12.04 -9.63 -34.14
CA ILE A 141 -12.94 -10.13 -35.18
C ILE A 141 -12.51 -11.53 -35.69
N TYR A 142 -11.30 -12.00 -35.36
CA TYR A 142 -10.77 -13.29 -35.84
C TYR A 142 -10.38 -14.28 -34.74
N VAL A 143 -10.87 -14.11 -33.50
CA VAL A 143 -10.66 -15.12 -32.45
C VAL A 143 -12.00 -15.62 -31.93
N VAL A 144 -12.82 -16.14 -32.84
CA VAL A 144 -13.74 -17.23 -32.52
C VAL A 144 -13.84 -18.08 -33.78
N ASP A 145 -13.07 -19.18 -33.84
CA ASP A 145 -13.45 -20.28 -34.71
C ASP A 145 -14.47 -21.06 -33.87
N GLU A 146 -15.76 -20.69 -33.98
CA GLU A 146 -16.83 -21.48 -33.38
C GLU A 146 -16.90 -22.79 -34.17
N GLU A 147 -16.28 -23.84 -33.64
CA GLU A 147 -16.51 -25.19 -34.16
C GLU A 147 -17.96 -25.58 -33.85
N GLU A 148 -18.84 -25.50 -34.84
CA GLU A 148 -20.22 -25.98 -34.74
C GLU A 148 -20.22 -27.52 -34.70
N PHE A 149 -20.55 -28.09 -33.54
CA PHE A 149 -20.76 -29.53 -33.39
C PHE A 149 -22.24 -29.87 -33.54
N THR A 150 -22.51 -30.88 -34.37
CA THR A 150 -23.86 -31.45 -34.49
C THR A 150 -24.15 -32.45 -33.36
N ASP A 151 -25.42 -32.58 -32.99
CA ASP A 151 -25.85 -33.49 -31.92
C ASP A 151 -25.42 -34.94 -32.23
N GLY A 152 -24.62 -35.53 -31.33
CA GLY A 152 -24.06 -36.88 -31.47
C GLY A 152 -22.62 -36.98 -31.97
N GLN A 153 -21.92 -35.86 -32.24
CA GLN A 153 -20.52 -35.88 -32.64
C GLN A 153 -19.59 -36.13 -31.43
N GLU A 154 -18.73 -37.15 -31.51
CA GLU A 154 -17.72 -37.45 -30.48
C GLU A 154 -16.57 -36.44 -30.59
N ILE A 155 -16.41 -35.63 -29.54
CA ILE A 155 -15.56 -34.41 -29.55
C ILE A 155 -14.14 -34.70 -29.03
N VAL A 156 -13.91 -35.87 -28.42
CA VAL A 156 -12.63 -36.22 -27.79
C VAL A 156 -12.35 -37.70 -27.99
N ARG A 157 -11.14 -38.04 -28.42
CA ARG A 157 -10.65 -39.42 -28.54
C ARG A 157 -9.97 -39.89 -27.26
#